data_AF-A0AAD4X5B3-F1
#
_entry.id   AF-A0AAD4X5B3-F1
#
_cell.length_a   1.000
_cell.length_b   1.000
_cell.length_c   1.000
_cell.angle_alpha   90.00
_cell.angle_beta   90.00
_cell.angle_gamma   90.00
#
_symmetry.space_group_name_H-M   'P 1'
#
loop_
_entity.id
_entity.type
_entity.pdbx_description
1 polymer ?
#
loop_
_entity_poly.entity_id
_entity_poly.type
_entity_poly.pdbx_seq_one_letter_code
_entity_poly.pdbx_strand_id
1 'polypeptide(L)'
;MEGGGKSVALPLKHKNSNNNIKSVLAQLQTKWGGLEKGFQGWVSFTSGYMFQVVRSIPSPEAVATGLLLAVCQGLVHEWQVRSNLSQLEDTRYTKTRFMLSNLGLQNYENNFKKNLLTDNTIPLLKEIDLEKAGIPLGPRILIVDHIKRCGEAEYRHQARP
;
A
#
# COMPACT_ATOMS: atom_id res chain seq x y z
N MET A 1 -10.09 41.56 69.20
CA MET A 1 -9.05 42.43 68.63
C MET A 1 -7.86 41.56 68.28
N GLU A 2 -7.19 41.88 67.18
CA GLU A 2 -6.02 41.19 66.57
C GLU A 2 -6.28 39.77 66.03
N GLY A 3 -6.13 39.45 64.75
CA GLY A 3 -5.37 40.07 63.67
C GLY A 3 -4.14 39.22 63.37
N GLY A 4 -4.12 38.48 62.25
CA GLY A 4 -2.95 37.66 61.91
C GLY A 4 -3.15 36.73 60.72
N GLY A 5 -3.48 37.28 59.55
CA GLY A 5 -3.50 36.53 58.30
C GLY A 5 -2.08 36.16 57.86
N LYS A 6 -1.82 34.86 57.66
CA LYS A 6 -0.60 34.35 57.01
C LYS A 6 -0.96 33.88 55.60
N SER A 7 -0.79 34.76 54.62
CA SER A 7 -0.86 34.40 53.20
C SER A 7 0.37 33.57 52.83
N VAL A 8 0.18 32.27 52.59
CA VAL A 8 1.20 31.39 52.04
C VAL A 8 1.19 31.56 50.52
N ALA A 9 2.21 32.23 49.98
CA ALA A 9 2.39 32.41 48.55
C ALA A 9 2.78 31.07 47.89
N LEU A 10 1.90 30.54 47.04
CA LEU A 10 2.21 29.45 46.11
C LEU A 10 3.11 29.96 44.98
N PRO A 11 4.25 29.32 44.67
CA PRO A 11 5.00 29.64 43.46
C PRO A 11 4.22 29.10 42.25
N LEU A 12 3.49 29.98 41.56
CA LEU A 12 3.00 29.70 40.22
C LEU A 12 4.20 29.56 39.30
N LYS A 13 4.63 28.31 39.10
CA LYS A 13 5.63 27.92 38.11
C LYS A 13 5.02 28.19 36.73
N HIS A 14 5.26 29.39 36.21
CA HIS A 14 4.96 29.78 34.85
C HIS A 14 5.74 28.85 33.91
N LYS A 15 5.08 27.78 33.46
CA LYS A 15 5.63 26.75 32.58
C LYS A 15 5.76 27.36 31.19
N ASN A 16 6.90 27.98 30.93
CA ASN A 16 7.27 28.56 29.66
C ASN A 16 7.24 27.46 28.56
N SER A 17 6.19 27.48 27.74
CA SER A 17 5.93 26.52 26.65
C SER A 17 7.08 26.46 25.62
N ASN A 18 7.84 27.55 25.49
CA ASN A 18 8.93 27.68 24.52
C ASN A 18 10.08 26.68 24.78
N ASN A 19 10.23 26.18 26.00
CA ASN A 19 11.31 25.27 26.37
C ASN A 19 11.04 23.84 25.87
N ASN A 20 9.76 23.44 25.88
CA ASN A 20 9.35 22.11 25.41
C ASN A 20 9.43 22.01 23.88
N ILE A 21 9.04 23.05 23.16
CA ILE A 21 9.10 23.07 21.69
C ILE A 21 10.56 23.00 21.23
N LYS A 22 11.47 23.77 21.86
CA LYS A 22 12.90 23.72 21.56
C LYS A 22 13.52 22.35 21.85
N SER A 23 13.09 21.70 22.93
CA SER A 23 13.52 20.33 23.26
C SER A 23 13.06 19.31 22.22
N VAL A 24 11.83 19.42 21.73
CA VAL A 24 11.28 18.51 20.70
C VAL A 24 12.00 18.71 19.37
N LEU A 25 12.25 19.97 18.97
CA LEU A 25 12.98 20.27 17.74
C LEU A 25 14.43 19.77 17.81
N ALA A 26 15.10 19.94 18.95
CA ALA A 26 16.47 19.43 19.15
C ALA A 26 16.52 17.90 19.03
N GLN A 27 15.57 17.17 19.61
CA GLN A 27 15.51 15.72 19.48
C GLN A 27 15.28 15.26 18.05
N LEU A 28 14.36 15.91 17.32
CA LEU A 28 14.12 15.60 15.91
C LEU A 28 15.40 15.84 15.09
N GLN A 29 16.06 16.97 15.28
CA GLN A 29 17.27 17.33 14.54
C GLN A 29 18.42 16.32 14.78
N THR A 30 18.58 15.83 16.02
CA THR A 30 19.55 14.76 16.31
C THR A 30 19.18 13.42 15.69
N LYS A 31 17.89 13.11 15.60
CA LYS A 31 17.39 11.85 15.02
C LYS A 31 17.53 11.84 13.49
N TRP A 32 17.30 12.98 12.84
CA TRP A 32 17.53 13.18 11.41
C TRP A 32 19.02 13.14 11.05
N GLY A 33 19.88 13.81 11.81
CA GLY A 33 21.33 13.77 11.57
C GLY A 33 21.97 12.39 11.78
N GLY A 34 21.41 11.55 12.65
CA GLY A 34 21.83 10.15 12.80
C GLY A 34 21.43 9.28 11.60
N LEU A 35 20.24 9.51 11.05
CA LEU A 35 19.73 8.81 9.88
C LEU A 35 20.55 9.14 8.61
N GLU A 36 20.91 10.41 8.43
CA GLU A 36 21.78 10.84 7.32
C GLU A 36 23.16 10.21 7.37
N LYS A 37 23.76 10.05 8.56
CA LYS A 37 25.05 9.35 8.69
C LYS A 37 24.93 7.86 8.35
N GLY A 38 23.83 7.22 8.75
CA GLY A 38 23.54 5.84 8.36
C GLY A 38 23.35 5.69 6.85
N PHE A 39 22.65 6.64 6.22
CA PHE A 39 22.43 6.67 4.78
C PHE A 39 23.71 7.01 4.00
N GLN A 40 24.49 8.00 4.44
CA GLN A 40 25.79 8.34 3.85
C GLN A 40 26.78 7.19 3.95
N GLY A 41 26.79 6.45 5.07
CA GLY A 41 27.53 5.19 5.20
C GLY A 41 27.11 4.18 4.14
N TRP A 42 25.81 3.93 3.96
CA TRP A 42 25.29 3.01 2.96
C TRP A 42 25.59 3.43 1.50
N VAL A 43 25.53 4.73 1.20
CA VAL A 43 25.82 5.32 -0.13
C VAL A 43 27.33 5.36 -0.43
N SER A 44 28.19 5.49 0.58
CA SER A 44 29.65 5.47 0.39
C SER A 44 30.19 4.07 0.11
N PHE A 45 29.54 3.01 0.63
CA PHE A 45 29.87 1.63 0.25
C PHE A 45 29.48 1.30 -1.20
N THR A 46 28.48 1.96 -1.78
CA THR A 46 28.08 1.73 -3.19
C THR A 46 28.88 2.57 -4.19
N SER A 47 29.39 3.75 -3.79
CA SER A 47 30.16 4.63 -4.69
C SER A 47 31.58 4.11 -5.02
N GLY A 48 32.20 3.31 -4.14
CA GLY A 48 33.56 2.77 -4.37
C GLY A 48 33.66 1.71 -5.48
N TYR A 49 32.59 0.95 -5.75
CA TYR A 49 32.60 -0.12 -6.76
C TYR A 49 32.22 0.36 -8.17
N MET A 50 31.47 1.44 -8.31
CA MET A 50 31.06 1.95 -9.63
C MET A 50 32.21 2.61 -10.41
N PHE A 51 33.19 3.23 -9.73
CA PHE A 51 34.31 3.91 -10.40
C PHE A 51 35.37 2.95 -11.00
N GLN A 52 35.37 1.67 -10.60
CA GLN A 52 36.28 0.63 -11.11
C GLN A 52 35.68 -0.22 -12.23
N VAL A 53 34.36 -0.22 -12.40
CA VAL A 53 33.67 -0.96 -13.49
C VAL A 53 33.79 -0.24 -14.84
N VAL A 54 34.01 1.07 -14.85
CA VAL A 54 34.16 1.87 -16.09
C VAL A 54 35.57 1.82 -16.68
N ARG A 55 36.59 1.34 -15.94
CA ARG A 55 37.94 1.13 -16.48
C ARG A 55 38.18 -0.35 -16.71
N SER A 56 37.83 -0.77 -17.91
CA SER A 56 38.05 -2.08 -18.54
C SER A 56 39.32 -2.81 -18.11
N ILE A 57 39.24 -3.63 -17.05
CA ILE A 57 40.17 -4.74 -16.79
C ILE A 57 39.32 -5.92 -16.32
N PRO A 58 39.24 -7.03 -17.07
CA PRO A 58 38.47 -8.20 -16.66
C PRO A 58 39.20 -8.92 -15.53
N SER A 59 38.92 -8.52 -14.28
CA SER A 59 39.25 -9.35 -13.13
C SER A 59 38.29 -10.54 -13.08
N PRO A 60 38.75 -11.77 -12.80
CA PRO A 60 37.88 -12.93 -12.59
C PRO A 60 36.75 -12.65 -11.57
N GLU A 61 37.06 -11.82 -10.57
CA GLU A 61 36.10 -11.37 -9.54
C GLU A 61 35.00 -10.45 -10.11
N ALA A 62 35.29 -9.66 -11.15
CA ALA A 62 34.32 -8.79 -11.81
C ALA A 62 33.34 -9.59 -12.70
N VAL A 63 33.82 -10.68 -13.32
CA VAL A 63 32.97 -11.62 -14.06
C VAL A 63 32.04 -12.37 -13.11
N ALA A 64 32.57 -12.87 -11.98
CA ALA A 64 31.76 -13.50 -10.95
C ALA A 64 30.72 -12.53 -10.36
N THR A 65 31.12 -11.28 -10.09
CA THR A 65 30.22 -10.23 -9.58
C THR A 65 29.17 -9.84 -10.61
N GLY A 66 29.52 -9.71 -11.89
CA GLY A 66 28.58 -9.43 -12.98
C GLY A 66 27.55 -10.56 -13.16
N LEU A 67 27.98 -11.82 -13.04
CA LEU A 67 27.09 -12.98 -13.09
C LEU A 67 26.14 -13.02 -11.88
N LEU A 68 26.64 -12.77 -10.67
CA LEU A 68 25.83 -12.68 -9.46
C LEU A 68 24.81 -11.55 -9.55
N LEU A 69 25.20 -10.37 -10.04
CA LEU A 69 24.29 -9.25 -10.23
C LEU A 69 23.25 -9.55 -11.31
N ALA A 70 23.61 -10.22 -12.41
CA ALA A 70 22.65 -10.64 -13.43
C ALA A 70 21.64 -11.67 -12.89
N VAL A 71 22.07 -12.62 -12.06
CA VAL A 71 21.19 -13.59 -11.41
C VAL A 71 20.26 -12.90 -10.40
N CYS A 72 20.80 -12.01 -9.56
CA CYS A 72 19.99 -11.24 -8.60
C CYS A 72 18.99 -10.32 -9.32
N GLN A 73 19.41 -9.63 -10.38
CA GLN A 73 18.51 -8.78 -11.17
C GLN A 73 17.47 -9.59 -11.94
N GLY A 74 17.81 -10.79 -12.44
CA GLY A 74 16.86 -11.72 -13.06
C GLY A 74 15.78 -12.18 -12.08
N LEU A 75 16.15 -12.52 -10.85
CA LEU A 75 15.22 -12.90 -9.78
C LEU A 75 14.31 -11.74 -9.35
N VAL A 76 14.87 -10.52 -9.26
CA VAL A 76 14.08 -9.32 -8.92
C VAL A 76 13.14 -8.92 -10.06
N HIS A 77 13.55 -9.11 -11.32
CA HIS A 77 12.73 -8.79 -12.49
C HIS A 77 11.46 -9.65 -12.55
N GLU A 78 11.53 -10.95 -12.23
CA GLU A 78 10.33 -11.78 -12.18
C GLU A 78 9.35 -11.34 -11.08
N TRP A 79 9.89 -10.95 -9.92
CA TRP A 79 9.10 -10.42 -8.82
C TRP A 79 8.43 -9.09 -9.17
N GLN A 80 9.18 -8.21 -9.85
CA GLN A 80 8.69 -6.93 -10.38
C GLN A 80 7.59 -7.14 -11.44
N VAL A 81 7.79 -8.03 -12.41
CA VAL A 81 6.79 -8.32 -13.46
C VAL A 81 5.52 -8.91 -12.86
N ARG A 82 5.64 -9.84 -11.91
CA ARG A 82 4.48 -10.43 -11.21
C ARG A 82 3.70 -9.39 -10.41
N SER A 83 4.39 -8.43 -9.81
CA SER A 83 3.74 -7.31 -9.11
C SER A 83 3.02 -6.34 -10.07
N ASN A 84 3.60 -6.04 -11.23
CA ASN A 84 2.96 -5.19 -12.24
C ASN A 84 1.76 -5.88 -12.89
N LEU A 85 1.82 -7.19 -13.10
CA LEU A 85 0.68 -7.98 -13.59
C LEU A 85 -0.49 -7.88 -12.61
N SER A 86 -0.22 -7.98 -11.30
CA SER A 86 -1.22 -7.81 -10.25
C SER A 86 -1.84 -6.40 -10.24
N GLN A 87 -1.07 -5.35 -10.52
CA GLN A 87 -1.59 -3.98 -10.63
C GLN A 87 -2.45 -3.76 -11.89
N LEU A 88 -2.05 -4.35 -13.01
CA LEU A 88 -2.83 -4.30 -14.26
C LEU A 88 -4.11 -5.15 -14.15
N GLU A 89 -4.06 -6.27 -13.44
CA GLU A 89 -5.23 -7.06 -13.10
C GLU A 89 -6.17 -6.29 -12.19
N ASP A 90 -5.68 -5.63 -11.14
CA ASP A 90 -6.50 -4.87 -10.19
C ASP A 90 -7.38 -3.81 -10.88
N THR A 91 -6.91 -3.23 -11.99
CA THR A 91 -7.71 -2.26 -12.76
C THR A 91 -8.98 -2.89 -13.34
N ARG A 92 -8.92 -4.16 -13.79
CA ARG A 92 -10.05 -4.89 -14.39
C ARG A 92 -11.07 -5.45 -13.39
N TYR A 93 -10.77 -5.35 -12.10
CA TYR A 93 -11.62 -5.82 -11.01
C TYR A 93 -12.10 -4.67 -10.11
N THR A 94 -11.95 -3.43 -10.53
CA THR A 94 -12.28 -2.25 -9.72
C THR A 94 -13.77 -2.22 -9.35
N LYS A 95 -14.65 -2.42 -10.34
CA LYS A 95 -16.11 -2.46 -10.14
C LYS A 95 -16.53 -3.68 -9.34
N THR A 96 -15.92 -4.83 -9.62
CA THR A 96 -16.14 -6.09 -8.92
C THR A 96 -15.79 -5.98 -7.44
N ARG A 97 -14.64 -5.38 -7.12
CA ARG A 97 -14.18 -5.17 -5.75
C ARG A 97 -15.08 -4.20 -4.99
N PHE A 98 -15.51 -3.12 -5.64
CA PHE A 98 -16.48 -2.20 -5.07
C PHE A 98 -17.82 -2.89 -4.76
N MET A 99 -18.34 -3.67 -5.72
CA MET A 99 -19.56 -4.45 -5.54
C MET A 99 -19.44 -5.44 -4.37
N LEU A 100 -18.36 -6.24 -4.34
CA LEU A 100 -18.12 -7.21 -3.28
C LEU A 100 -17.95 -6.53 -1.92
N SER A 101 -17.29 -5.38 -1.87
CA SER A 101 -17.16 -4.58 -0.65
C SER A 101 -18.52 -4.08 -0.15
N ASN A 102 -19.37 -3.57 -1.04
CA ASN A 102 -20.71 -3.09 -0.70
C ASN A 102 -21.64 -4.21 -0.18
N LEU A 103 -21.42 -5.44 -0.63
CA LEU A 103 -22.15 -6.62 -0.17
C LEU A 103 -21.53 -7.29 1.07
N GLY A 104 -20.36 -6.84 1.54
CA GLY A 104 -19.62 -7.49 2.63
C GLY A 104 -18.95 -8.83 2.24
N LEU A 105 -18.76 -9.07 0.93
CA LEU A 105 -18.26 -10.30 0.34
C LEU A 105 -16.79 -10.22 -0.12
N GLN A 106 -15.98 -9.36 0.49
CA GLN A 106 -14.57 -9.13 0.10
C GLN A 106 -13.72 -10.40 0.12
N ASN A 107 -14.03 -11.34 1.02
CA ASN A 107 -13.33 -12.64 1.11
C ASN A 107 -13.43 -13.47 -0.19
N TYR A 108 -14.42 -13.19 -1.04
CA TYR A 108 -14.61 -13.90 -2.30
C TYR A 108 -13.88 -13.26 -3.49
N GLU A 109 -13.22 -12.11 -3.33
CA GLU A 109 -12.49 -11.41 -4.40
C GLU A 109 -11.49 -12.33 -5.12
N ASN A 110 -10.78 -13.18 -4.36
CA ASN A 110 -9.83 -14.14 -4.93
C ASN A 110 -10.49 -15.21 -5.81
N ASN A 111 -11.73 -15.61 -5.50
CA ASN A 111 -12.50 -16.55 -6.31
C ASN A 111 -12.92 -15.89 -7.63
N PHE A 112 -13.21 -14.58 -7.62
CA PHE A 112 -13.46 -13.81 -8.83
C PHE A 112 -12.21 -13.70 -9.71
N LYS A 113 -11.05 -13.36 -9.11
CA LYS A 113 -9.77 -13.29 -9.83
C LYS A 113 -9.36 -14.64 -10.42
N LYS A 114 -9.50 -15.73 -9.65
CA LYS A 114 -9.19 -17.10 -10.09
C LYS A 114 -10.05 -17.55 -11.28
N ASN A 115 -11.31 -17.12 -11.34
CA ASN A 115 -12.25 -17.47 -12.40
C ASN A 115 -12.38 -16.40 -13.49
N LEU A 116 -11.46 -15.42 -13.54
CA LEU A 116 -11.43 -14.35 -14.54
C LEU A 116 -12.76 -13.57 -14.65
N LEU A 117 -13.43 -13.41 -13.51
CA LEU A 117 -14.69 -12.68 -13.40
C LEU A 117 -14.42 -11.17 -13.31
N THR A 118 -14.14 -10.59 -14.47
CA THR A 118 -13.78 -9.17 -14.63
C THR A 118 -15.01 -8.25 -14.68
N ASP A 119 -14.79 -6.95 -14.54
CA ASP A 119 -15.83 -5.93 -14.52
C ASP A 119 -16.76 -5.96 -15.75
N ASN A 120 -16.26 -6.45 -16.89
CA ASN A 120 -17.03 -6.58 -18.13
C ASN A 120 -17.95 -7.81 -18.15
N THR A 121 -17.61 -8.86 -17.40
CA THR A 121 -18.40 -10.09 -17.34
C THR A 121 -19.39 -10.10 -16.17
N ILE A 122 -19.16 -9.28 -15.14
CA ILE A 122 -20.09 -9.08 -14.01
C ILE A 122 -21.55 -8.84 -14.45
N PRO A 123 -21.87 -8.02 -15.46
CA PRO A 123 -23.27 -7.80 -15.86
C PRO A 123 -23.93 -9.03 -16.50
N LEU A 124 -23.13 -9.96 -17.02
CA LEU A 124 -23.60 -11.17 -17.71
C LEU A 124 -23.66 -12.39 -16.79
N LEU A 125 -23.27 -12.24 -15.53
CA LEU A 125 -23.10 -13.33 -14.59
C LEU A 125 -24.43 -13.95 -14.16
N LYS A 126 -24.50 -15.28 -14.20
CA LYS A 126 -25.62 -16.06 -13.66
C LYS A 126 -25.20 -16.82 -12.41
N GLU A 127 -26.19 -17.30 -11.66
CA GLU A 127 -25.94 -18.08 -10.44
C GLU A 127 -25.08 -19.32 -10.67
N ILE A 128 -25.22 -19.97 -11.83
CA ILE A 128 -24.46 -21.17 -12.22
C ILE A 128 -22.97 -20.84 -12.40
N ASP A 129 -22.65 -19.65 -12.90
CA ASP A 129 -21.25 -19.24 -13.12
C ASP A 129 -20.57 -18.93 -11.78
N LEU A 130 -21.30 -18.35 -10.84
CA LEU A 130 -20.83 -18.13 -9.47
C LEU A 130 -20.68 -19.46 -8.71
N GLU A 131 -21.52 -20.46 -8.99
CA GLU A 131 -21.37 -21.81 -8.47
C GLU A 131 -20.06 -22.45 -8.92
N LYS A 132 -19.78 -22.38 -10.23
CA LYS A 132 -18.51 -22.85 -10.81
C LYS A 132 -17.31 -22.11 -10.23
N ALA A 133 -17.50 -20.85 -9.85
CA ALA A 133 -16.47 -20.07 -9.18
C ALA A 133 -16.24 -20.45 -7.70
N GLY A 134 -16.97 -21.43 -7.16
CA GLY A 134 -16.81 -21.91 -5.78
C GLY A 134 -17.51 -21.04 -4.74
N ILE A 135 -18.50 -20.24 -5.15
CA ILE A 135 -19.24 -19.35 -4.25
C ILE A 135 -20.50 -20.07 -3.73
N PRO A 136 -20.73 -20.10 -2.41
CA PRO A 136 -21.89 -20.77 -1.83
C PRO A 136 -23.22 -20.04 -2.14
N LEU A 137 -24.35 -20.74 -1.96
CA LEU A 137 -25.68 -20.25 -2.38
C LEU A 137 -26.06 -18.87 -1.79
N GLY A 138 -25.75 -18.59 -0.52
CA GLY A 138 -26.12 -17.33 0.13
C GLY A 138 -25.51 -16.09 -0.58
N PRO A 139 -24.17 -15.98 -0.65
CA PRO A 139 -23.49 -14.93 -1.39
C PRO A 139 -23.90 -14.80 -2.86
N ARG A 140 -24.15 -15.93 -3.52
CA ARG A 140 -24.56 -15.96 -4.93
C ARG A 140 -25.81 -15.13 -5.18
N ILE A 141 -26.84 -15.34 -4.37
CA ILE A 141 -28.14 -14.66 -4.51
C ILE A 141 -27.95 -13.15 -4.33
N LEU A 142 -27.16 -12.74 -3.33
CA LEU A 142 -26.86 -11.32 -3.08
C LEU A 142 -26.17 -10.64 -4.26
N ILE A 143 -25.20 -11.32 -4.87
CA ILE A 143 -24.45 -10.80 -6.02
C ILE A 143 -25.38 -10.64 -7.23
N VAL A 144 -26.15 -11.68 -7.56
CA VAL A 144 -27.07 -11.66 -8.71
C VAL A 144 -28.17 -10.61 -8.53
N ASP A 145 -28.72 -10.49 -7.33
CA ASP A 145 -29.74 -9.47 -7.00
C ASP A 145 -29.18 -8.04 -7.08
N HIS A 146 -27.92 -7.83 -6.69
CA HIS A 146 -27.24 -6.55 -6.85
C HIS A 146 -27.04 -6.19 -8.33
N ILE A 147 -26.59 -7.14 -9.15
CA ILE A 147 -26.36 -6.92 -10.60
C ILE A 147 -27.67 -6.54 -11.30
N LYS A 148 -28.78 -7.25 -11.01
CA LYS A 148 -30.10 -6.94 -11.58
C LYS A 148 -30.55 -5.51 -11.25
N ARG A 149 -30.48 -5.13 -9.97
CA ARG A 149 -30.84 -3.78 -9.53
C ARG A 149 -29.96 -2.69 -10.13
N CYS A 150 -28.67 -2.98 -10.33
CA CYS A 150 -27.75 -2.06 -10.98
C CYS A 150 -28.08 -1.86 -12.47
N GLY A 151 -28.41 -2.92 -13.20
CA GLY A 151 -28.79 -2.83 -14.61
C GLY A 151 -30.09 -2.04 -14.83
N GLU A 152 -31.11 -2.26 -14.00
CA GLU A 152 -32.38 -1.54 -14.08
C GLU A 152 -32.26 -0.03 -13.84
N ALA A 153 -31.28 0.41 -13.05
CA ALA A 153 -31.02 1.82 -12.82
C ALA A 153 -30.47 2.49 -14.09
N GLU A 154 -29.57 1.81 -14.81
CA GLU A 154 -28.95 2.31 -16.04
C GLU A 154 -29.98 2.53 -17.15
N TYR A 155 -30.90 1.56 -17.35
CA TYR A 155 -32.01 1.72 -18.30
C TYR A 155 -32.94 2.88 -17.95
N ARG A 156 -33.20 3.13 -16.66
CA ARG A 156 -34.04 4.24 -16.22
C ARG A 156 -33.39 5.61 -16.45
N HIS A 157 -32.07 5.70 -16.40
CA HIS A 157 -31.36 6.93 -16.72
C HIS A 157 -31.29 7.18 -18.23
N GLN A 158 -31.22 6.13 -19.05
CA GLN A 158 -31.21 6.26 -20.50
C GLN A 158 -32.60 6.48 -21.12
N ALA A 159 -33.66 6.09 -20.41
CA ALA A 159 -35.06 6.32 -20.82
C ALA A 159 -35.61 7.70 -20.44
N ARG A 160 -34.82 8.58 -19.81
CA ARG A 160 -35.22 9.97 -19.52
C ARG A 160 -34.61 10.91 -20.58
N PRO A 161 -35.42 11.43 -21.54
CA PRO A 161 -34.96 12.37 -22.56
C PRO A 161 -34.57 13.72 -21.99
#